data_AF-A0A431U6Z8-F1
#
_entry.id   AF-A0A431U6Z8-F1
#
_cell.length_a   1.000
_cell.length_b   1.000
_cell.length_c   1.000
_cell.angle_alpha   90.00
_cell.angle_beta   90.00
_cell.angle_gamma   90.00
#
_symmetry.space_group_name_H-M   'P 1'
#
loop_
_entity.id
_entity.type
_entity.pdbx_description
1 polymer ?
#
loop_
_entity_poly.entity_id
_entity_poly.type
_entity_poly.pdbx_seq_one_letter_code
_entity_poly.pdbx_strand_id
1 'polypeptide(L)'
;MEHLNLPCPPDVQQLYCFADELGADSKYLFSFRCRPATFRQLVAQNHLRPDSVRADPSGLLQPFAWWPAGAERGLTAHWRTEQGRWFQYIWYDAQQQRAYYLEYTL
;
A
#
# COMPACT_ATOMS: atom_id res chain seq x y z
N MET A 1 11.17 -12.51 1.99
CA MET A 1 11.21 -11.04 1.94
C MET A 1 9.92 -10.57 2.57
N GLU A 2 9.94 -9.53 3.42
CA GLU A 2 8.75 -9.01 4.12
C GLU A 2 8.33 -7.69 3.43
N HIS A 3 7.16 -7.64 2.80
CA HIS A 3 6.72 -6.52 1.94
C HIS A 3 6.11 -5.37 2.76
N LEU A 4 5.29 -5.70 3.74
CA LEU A 4 4.83 -4.78 4.77
C LEU A 4 5.25 -5.43 6.07
N ASN A 5 6.11 -4.77 6.86
CA ASN A 5 6.41 -5.20 8.23
C ASN A 5 5.14 -5.06 9.08
N LEU A 6 4.11 -5.83 8.76
CA LEU A 6 2.83 -5.93 9.44
C LEU A 6 3.10 -6.74 10.70
N PRO A 7 3.22 -6.13 11.90
CA PRO A 7 2.81 -6.87 13.07
C PRO A 7 1.37 -7.26 12.76
N CYS A 8 1.01 -8.55 12.68
CA CYS A 8 -0.37 -8.96 12.38
C CYS A 8 -1.21 -8.71 13.64
N PRO A 9 -1.74 -7.49 13.86
CA PRO A 9 -2.38 -7.17 15.11
C PRO A 9 -3.81 -7.73 15.04
N PRO A 10 -4.47 -7.96 16.18
CA PRO A 10 -5.81 -8.54 16.18
C PRO A 10 -6.86 -7.74 15.38
N ASP A 11 -6.58 -6.46 15.09
CA ASP A 11 -7.47 -5.59 14.31
C ASP A 11 -7.23 -5.57 12.80
N VAL A 12 -6.19 -6.25 12.29
CA VAL A 12 -6.05 -6.44 10.84
C VAL A 12 -7.01 -7.54 10.40
N GLN A 13 -7.93 -7.20 9.50
CA GLN A 13 -8.98 -8.10 9.03
C GLN A 13 -9.18 -7.95 7.53
N GLN A 14 -9.77 -8.98 6.90
CA GLN A 14 -10.09 -8.95 5.46
C GLN A 14 -8.88 -8.55 4.61
N LEU A 15 -7.75 -9.24 4.85
CA LEU A 15 -6.51 -9.09 4.10
C LEU A 15 -6.64 -9.80 2.76
N TYR A 16 -6.50 -9.05 1.69
CA TYR A 16 -6.42 -9.52 0.32
C TYR A 16 -5.07 -9.12 -0.24
N CYS A 17 -4.46 -10.02 -1.02
CA CYS A 17 -3.20 -9.75 -1.68
C CYS A 17 -3.23 -10.23 -3.13
N PHE A 18 -2.43 -9.57 -3.95
CA PHE A 18 -2.07 -9.98 -5.29
C PHE A 18 -0.57 -9.76 -5.47
N ALA A 19 0.07 -10.71 -6.15
CA ALA A 19 1.47 -10.62 -6.52
C ALA A 19 1.61 -10.93 -8.01
N ASP A 20 2.46 -10.16 -8.66
CA ASP A 20 2.89 -10.36 -10.03
C ASP A 20 4.42 -10.27 -10.05
N GLU A 21 5.07 -11.41 -10.26
CA GLU A 21 6.52 -11.55 -10.26
C GLU A 21 6.94 -11.96 -11.68
N LEU A 22 7.40 -10.99 -12.47
CA LEU A 22 7.78 -11.19 -13.87
C LEU A 22 9.25 -10.84 -14.04
N GLY A 23 10.10 -11.87 -14.06
CA GLY A 23 11.53 -11.70 -14.27
C GLY A 23 12.20 -10.97 -13.10
N ALA A 24 12.80 -9.81 -13.37
CA ALA A 24 13.44 -8.97 -12.34
C ALA A 24 12.47 -7.98 -11.67
N ASP A 25 11.29 -7.80 -12.25
CA ASP A 25 10.27 -6.90 -11.74
C ASP A 25 9.26 -7.66 -10.89
N SER A 26 8.79 -6.98 -9.85
CA SER A 26 7.80 -7.51 -8.93
C SER A 26 6.79 -6.42 -8.61
N LYS A 27 5.54 -6.83 -8.40
CA LYS A 27 4.45 -5.95 -8.00
C LYS A 27 3.59 -6.68 -6.99
N TYR A 28 3.39 -6.05 -5.85
CA TYR A 28 2.55 -6.56 -4.77
C TYR A 28 1.48 -5.54 -4.44
N LEU A 29 0.24 -6.00 -4.36
CA LEU A 29 -0.92 -5.21 -4.00
C LEU A 29 -1.58 -5.85 -2.78
N PHE A 30 -1.86 -5.05 -1.76
CA PHE A 30 -2.56 -5.50 -0.57
C PHE A 30 -3.72 -4.56 -0.23
N SER A 31 -4.83 -5.13 0.22
CA SER A 31 -5.91 -4.37 0.86
C SER A 31 -6.35 -5.06 2.13
N PHE A 32 -6.47 -4.31 3.21
CA PHE A 32 -6.89 -4.84 4.50
C PHE A 32 -7.61 -3.79 5.32
N ARG A 33 -8.50 -4.22 6.21
CA ARG A 33 -9.06 -3.35 7.23
C ARG A 33 -8.12 -3.28 8.41
N CYS A 34 -7.96 -2.10 8.98
CA CYS A 34 -7.21 -1.89 10.21
C CYS A 34 -7.65 -0.58 10.87
N ARG A 35 -7.37 -0.41 12.17
CA ARG A 35 -7.64 0.86 12.85
C ARG A 35 -6.65 1.94 12.39
N PRO A 36 -7.00 3.24 12.54
CA PRO A 36 -6.09 4.34 12.22
C PRO A 36 -4.76 4.29 12.98
N ALA A 37 -4.75 3.73 14.20
CA ALA A 37 -3.53 3.55 14.99
C ALA A 37 -2.56 2.58 14.33
N THR A 38 -3.06 1.44 13.86
CA THR A 38 -2.30 0.42 13.12
C THR A 38 -1.74 1.00 11.82
N PHE A 39 -2.56 1.75 11.06
CA PHE A 39 -2.08 2.44 9.87
C PHE A 39 -0.92 3.40 10.16
N ARG A 40 -1.05 4.26 11.19
CA ARG A 40 0.03 5.19 11.58
C ARG A 40 1.30 4.45 12.00
N GLN A 41 1.16 3.32 12.69
CA GLN A 41 2.30 2.48 13.06
C GLN A 41 3.00 1.91 11.83
N LEU A 42 2.24 1.41 10.83
CA LEU A 42 2.80 0.92 9.57
C LEU A 42 3.57 2.01 8.81
N VAL A 43 3.00 3.22 8.72
CA VAL A 43 3.67 4.38 8.11
C VAL A 43 4.99 4.68 8.82
N ALA A 44 4.98 4.72 10.16
CA ALA A 44 6.18 5.01 10.94
C ALA A 44 7.25 3.92 10.84
N GLN A 45 6.88 2.64 10.97
CA GLN A 45 7.79 1.50 10.93
C GLN A 45 8.46 1.31 9.57
N ASN A 46 7.75 1.62 8.48
CA ASN A 46 8.30 1.50 7.13
C ASN A 46 8.94 2.81 6.63
N HIS A 47 9.03 3.82 7.49
CA HIS A 47 9.60 5.14 7.20
C HIS A 47 8.95 5.85 6.00
N LEU A 48 7.64 5.62 5.81
CA LEU A 48 6.87 6.20 4.72
C LEU A 48 6.61 7.68 5.00
N ARG A 49 6.73 8.51 3.96
CA ARG A 49 6.54 9.96 4.06
C ARG A 49 5.28 10.36 3.30
N PRO A 50 4.51 11.36 3.80
CA PRO A 50 3.37 11.86 3.06
C PRO A 50 3.82 12.36 1.69
N ASP A 51 3.11 11.98 0.64
CA ASP A 51 3.43 12.42 -0.71
C ASP A 51 2.99 13.86 -0.92
N SER A 52 3.97 14.78 -0.91
CA SER A 52 3.74 16.18 -1.25
C SER A 52 3.69 16.44 -2.76
N VAL A 53 4.14 15.49 -3.59
CA VAL A 53 4.33 15.66 -5.04
C VAL A 53 3.25 14.93 -5.86
N ARG A 54 2.41 14.09 -5.23
CA ARG A 54 1.40 13.25 -5.91
C ARG A 54 2.04 12.45 -7.06
N ALA A 55 3.06 11.65 -6.74
CA ALA A 55 3.44 10.56 -7.63
C ALA A 55 2.18 9.71 -7.86
N ASP A 56 1.83 9.49 -9.12
CA ASP A 56 0.62 8.78 -9.52
C ASP A 56 0.98 7.38 -10.03
N PRO A 57 0.94 6.35 -9.16
CA PRO A 57 1.20 4.97 -9.56
C PRO A 57 -0.02 4.31 -10.21
N SER A 58 -1.06 5.06 -10.62
CA SER A 58 -2.31 4.48 -11.15
C SER A 58 -2.12 3.56 -12.35
N GLY A 59 -1.06 3.77 -13.17
CA GLY A 59 -0.71 2.87 -14.27
C GLY A 59 -0.28 1.46 -13.84
N LEU A 60 0.07 1.27 -12.57
CA LEU A 60 0.48 -0.02 -11.98
C LEU A 60 -0.69 -0.72 -11.27
N LEU A 61 -1.74 0.02 -10.95
CA LEU A 61 -2.92 -0.49 -10.27
C LEU A 61 -3.83 -1.22 -11.25
N GLN A 62 -4.25 -2.41 -10.85
CA GLN A 62 -5.30 -3.16 -11.56
C GLN A 62 -6.52 -3.29 -10.64
N PRO A 63 -7.74 -3.18 -11.18
CA PRO A 63 -8.94 -3.23 -10.36
C PRO A 63 -9.20 -4.64 -9.82
N PHE A 64 -9.55 -4.71 -8.55
CA PHE A 64 -10.08 -5.91 -7.89
C PHE A 64 -11.38 -5.59 -7.16
N ALA A 65 -12.17 -6.61 -6.83
CA ALA A 65 -13.35 -6.43 -5.99
C ALA A 65 -13.02 -5.82 -4.61
N TRP A 66 -11.82 -6.11 -4.08
CA TRP A 66 -11.31 -5.61 -2.79
C TRP A 66 -10.46 -4.34 -2.90
N TRP A 67 -10.14 -3.91 -4.13
CA TRP A 67 -9.48 -2.64 -4.42
C TRP A 67 -10.04 -2.12 -5.76
N PRO A 68 -11.23 -1.51 -5.74
CA PRO A 68 -11.87 -1.03 -6.95
C PRO A 68 -11.06 0.10 -7.59
N ALA A 69 -11.23 0.30 -8.89
CA ALA A 69 -10.51 1.32 -9.64
C ALA A 69 -10.67 2.70 -8.98
N GLY A 70 -9.54 3.31 -8.59
CA GLY A 70 -9.52 4.64 -8.02
C GLY A 70 -9.97 4.72 -6.56
N ALA A 71 -10.02 3.61 -5.81
CA ALA A 71 -10.33 3.62 -4.37
C ALA A 71 -9.38 4.51 -3.56
N GLU A 72 -8.14 4.65 -4.03
CA GLU A 72 -7.11 5.49 -3.45
C GLU A 72 -7.19 6.96 -3.87
N ARG A 73 -8.04 7.31 -4.86
CA ARG A 73 -8.13 8.69 -5.38
C ARG A 73 -8.68 9.64 -4.32
N GLY A 74 -7.96 10.74 -4.12
CA GLY A 74 -8.30 11.74 -3.10
C GLY A 74 -7.80 11.37 -1.70
N LEU A 75 -7.22 10.18 -1.50
CA LEU A 75 -6.50 9.84 -0.28
C LEU A 75 -5.07 10.35 -0.37
N THR A 76 -4.51 10.76 0.78
CA THR A 76 -3.08 11.09 0.87
C THR A 76 -2.26 9.82 0.85
N ALA A 77 -1.39 9.67 -0.15
CA ALA A 77 -0.41 8.61 -0.20
C ALA A 77 0.69 8.84 0.85
N HIS A 78 1.11 7.78 1.51
CA HIS A 78 2.38 7.73 2.22
C HIS A 78 3.30 6.77 1.49
N TRP A 79 4.50 7.23 1.13
CA TRP A 79 5.35 6.47 0.22
C TRP A 79 6.83 6.55 0.58
N ARG A 80 7.59 5.65 -0.04
CA ARG A 80 9.03 5.53 0.06
C ARG A 80 9.55 4.99 -1.27
N THR A 81 10.75 5.40 -1.64
CA THR A 81 11.53 4.74 -2.68
C THR A 81 12.94 4.48 -2.20
N GLU A 82 13.54 3.42 -2.72
CA GLU A 82 14.94 3.08 -2.50
C GLU A 82 15.66 3.01 -3.84
N GLN A 83 16.65 3.89 -4.01
CA GLN A 83 17.49 3.99 -5.21
C GLN A 83 16.72 4.11 -6.55
N GLY A 84 15.44 4.50 -6.52
CA GLY A 84 14.60 4.59 -7.71
C GLY A 84 14.27 3.23 -8.37
N ARG A 85 14.53 2.11 -7.68
CA ARG A 85 14.28 0.75 -8.18
C ARG A 85 13.21 0.01 -7.40
N TRP A 86 12.93 0.44 -6.18
CA TRP A 86 11.91 -0.16 -5.34
C TRP A 86 11.06 0.94 -4.75
N PHE A 87 9.75 0.72 -4.76
CA PHE A 87 8.76 1.72 -4.42
C PHE A 87 7.69 1.10 -3.53
N GLN A 88 7.30 1.84 -2.50
CA GLN A 88 6.20 1.50 -1.61
C GLN A 88 5.24 2.67 -1.51
N TYR A 89 3.95 2.39 -1.58
CA TYR A 89 2.87 3.35 -1.38
C TYR A 89 1.81 2.73 -0.47
N ILE A 90 1.28 3.53 0.45
CA ILE A 90 0.13 3.16 1.25
C ILE A 90 -0.87 4.32 1.31
N TRP A 91 -2.15 3.99 1.19
CA TRP A 91 -3.27 4.90 1.37
C TRP A 91 -4.19 4.35 2.46
N TYR A 92 -4.97 5.24 3.08
CA TYR A 92 -5.91 4.85 4.12
C TYR A 92 -7.25 5.58 3.97
N ASP A 93 -8.29 4.79 3.76
CA ASP A 93 -9.68 5.23 3.80
C ASP A 93 -10.19 5.13 5.24
N ALA A 94 -10.38 6.29 5.88
CA ALA A 94 -10.86 6.36 7.25
C ALA A 94 -12.35 5.97 7.40
N GLN A 95 -13.16 6.11 6.35
CA GLN A 95 -14.59 5.74 6.39
C GLN A 95 -14.75 4.23 6.42
N GLN A 96 -14.00 3.52 5.57
CA GLN A 96 -14.03 2.07 5.51
C GLN A 96 -13.03 1.39 6.47
N GLN A 97 -12.17 2.18 7.12
CA GLN A 97 -11.03 1.72 7.92
C GLN A 97 -10.18 0.73 7.13
N ARG A 98 -9.88 1.08 5.87
CA ARG A 98 -9.22 0.20 4.91
C ARG A 98 -7.93 0.84 4.42
N ALA A 99 -6.86 0.08 4.50
CA ALA A 99 -5.59 0.43 3.90
C ALA A 99 -5.47 -0.22 2.52
N TYR A 100 -4.83 0.49 1.61
CA TYR A 100 -4.45 0.03 0.29
C TYR A 100 -2.95 0.20 0.17
N TYR A 101 -2.24 -0.84 -0.24
CA TYR A 101 -0.79 -0.84 -0.26
C TYR A 101 -0.24 -1.42 -1.56
N LEU A 102 0.67 -0.68 -2.19
CA LEU A 102 1.37 -1.07 -3.40
C LEU A 102 2.87 -1.13 -3.11
N GLU A 103 3.51 -2.23 -3.49
CA GLU A 103 4.96 -2.35 -3.62
C GLU A 103 5.29 -2.74 -5.06
N TYR A 104 6.35 -2.16 -5.65
CA TYR A 104 6.88 -2.67 -6.90
C TYR A 104 8.37 -2.38 -7.11
N THR A 105 8.98 -3.16 -7.99
CA THR A 105 10.33 -2.95 -8.51
C THR A 105 10.35 -2.60 -10.00
N LEU A 106 11.43 -1.93 -10.43
CA LEU A 106 11.79 -1.60 -11.81
C LEU A 106 13.21 -2.08 -12.15
#